data_AF-A0A946YY52-F1
#
_entry.id   AF-A0A946YY52-F1
#
_cell.length_a   1.000
_cell.length_b   1.000
_cell.length_c   1.000
_cell.angle_alpha   90.00
_cell.angle_beta   90.00
_cell.angle_gamma   90.00
#
_symmetry.space_group_name_H-M   'P 1'
#
loop_
_entity.id
_entity.type
_entity.pdbx_description
1 polymer ?
#
loop_
_entity_poly.entity_id
_entity_poly.type
_entity_poly.pdbx_seq_one_letter_code
_entity_poly.pdbx_strand_id
1 'polypeptide(L)'
;LIEGADPLTIPIIYGTQAQYRLRVGDLRQARASADLALAAFDSTPIFIYLAGLTGMLETFTTLERETSDPRERKALRGQTRRGLRVLRMFARVLPFARPRFALFKGIALDGRGRTRSARRVWSRGLRRAAAAGLIWDEGMLNDRLARSARHGSIEQRGHVDRARECFEQIGAIYEMDRLREVR
;
A
#
# COMPACT_ATOMS: atom_id res chain seq x y z
N LEU A 1 14.13 19.75 -6.57
CA LEU A 1 14.91 18.48 -6.55
C LEU A 1 15.84 18.55 -5.35
N ILE A 2 16.09 17.43 -4.66
CA ILE A 2 17.04 17.43 -3.53
C ILE A 2 18.42 17.59 -4.13
N GLU A 3 19.08 18.70 -3.79
CA GLU A 3 20.39 19.04 -4.34
C GLU A 3 21.43 17.98 -3.93
N GLY A 4 22.21 17.50 -4.89
CA GLY A 4 23.23 16.46 -4.67
C GLY A 4 22.71 15.02 -4.49
N ALA A 5 21.39 14.77 -4.52
CA ALA A 5 20.87 13.41 -4.45
C ALA A 5 21.04 12.66 -5.79
N ASP A 6 21.49 11.41 -5.71
CA ASP A 6 21.51 10.51 -6.85
C ASP A 6 20.09 10.38 -7.44
N PRO A 7 19.87 10.57 -8.76
CA PRO A 7 18.58 10.42 -9.41
C PRO A 7 17.83 9.12 -9.07
N LEU A 8 18.57 8.01 -8.83
CA LEU A 8 18.00 6.73 -8.45
C LEU A 8 17.40 6.75 -7.03
N THR A 9 17.86 7.64 -6.16
CA THR A 9 17.32 7.70 -4.78
C THR A 9 16.04 8.54 -4.69
N ILE A 10 15.81 9.43 -5.65
CA ILE A 10 14.71 10.40 -5.64
C ILE A 10 13.34 9.76 -5.42
N PRO A 11 12.94 8.68 -6.14
CA PRO A 11 11.61 8.10 -5.95
C PRO A 11 11.39 7.53 -4.55
N ILE A 12 12.45 6.98 -3.95
CA ILE A 12 12.41 6.40 -2.60
C ILE A 12 12.33 7.51 -1.57
N ILE A 13 13.15 8.56 -1.69
CA ILE A 13 13.16 9.66 -0.73
C ILE A 13 11.77 10.31 -0.68
N TYR A 14 11.21 10.68 -1.82
CA TYR A 14 9.89 11.32 -1.82
C TYR A 14 8.77 10.35 -1.43
N GLY A 15 8.83 9.08 -1.85
CA GLY A 15 7.79 8.12 -1.48
C GLY A 15 7.80 7.77 0.02
N THR A 16 8.97 7.68 0.64
CA THR A 16 9.10 7.46 2.10
C THR A 16 8.75 8.72 2.88
N GLN A 17 9.11 9.92 2.40
CA GLN A 17 8.63 11.18 2.98
C GLN A 17 7.10 11.29 2.94
N ALA A 18 6.48 10.87 1.83
CA ALA A 18 5.02 10.85 1.72
C ALA A 18 4.40 9.96 2.81
N GLN A 19 4.94 8.76 3.01
CA GLN A 19 4.49 7.84 4.05
C GLN A 19 4.68 8.41 5.46
N TYR A 20 5.86 8.97 5.76
CA TYR A 20 6.12 9.60 7.05
C TYR A 20 5.12 10.73 7.34
N ARG A 21 4.96 11.66 6.38
CA ARG A 21 4.04 12.80 6.48
C ARG A 21 2.60 12.36 6.66
N LEU A 22 2.19 11.30 5.96
CA LEU A 22 0.87 10.70 6.13
C LEU A 22 0.67 10.18 7.56
N ARG A 23 1.65 9.48 8.11
CA ARG A 23 1.59 8.90 9.48
C ARG A 23 1.50 9.96 10.57
N VAL A 24 2.13 11.11 10.38
CA VAL A 24 2.05 12.25 11.33
C VAL A 24 0.88 13.20 11.04
N GLY A 25 0.02 12.89 10.07
CA GLY A 25 -1.19 13.66 9.75
C GLY A 25 -0.98 14.90 8.87
N ASP A 26 0.22 15.13 8.34
CA ASP A 26 0.48 16.23 7.40
C ASP A 26 0.06 15.85 5.97
N LEU A 27 -1.26 15.84 5.75
CA LEU A 27 -1.87 15.36 4.51
C LEU A 27 -1.44 16.17 3.28
N ARG A 28 -1.23 17.49 3.44
CA ARG A 28 -0.83 18.38 2.35
C ARG A 28 0.58 18.05 1.88
N GLN A 29 1.53 17.96 2.81
CA GLN A 29 2.92 17.66 2.47
C GLN A 29 3.10 16.19 2.06
N ALA A 30 2.28 15.28 2.60
CA ALA A 30 2.23 13.90 2.15
C ALA A 30 1.87 13.83 0.66
N ARG A 31 0.82 14.56 0.25
CA ARG A 31 0.41 14.63 -1.16
C ARG A 31 1.51 15.20 -2.05
N ALA A 32 2.11 16.32 -1.66
CA ALA A 32 3.19 16.94 -2.43
C ALA A 32 4.38 15.98 -2.63
N SER A 33 4.78 15.26 -1.59
CA SER A 33 5.83 14.23 -1.69
C SER A 33 5.41 13.07 -2.59
N ALA A 34 4.17 12.59 -2.49
CA ALA A 34 3.68 11.51 -3.34
C ALA A 34 3.66 11.91 -4.83
N ASP A 35 3.31 13.16 -5.13
CA ASP A 35 3.33 13.70 -6.49
C ASP A 35 4.75 13.77 -7.06
N LEU A 36 5.72 14.21 -6.26
CA LEU A 36 7.13 14.21 -6.63
C LEU A 36 7.68 12.79 -6.83
N ALA A 37 7.30 11.84 -5.97
CA ALA A 37 7.66 10.43 -6.14
C ALA A 37 7.10 9.87 -7.45
N LEU A 38 5.82 10.14 -7.76
CA LEU A 38 5.17 9.69 -8.98
C LEU A 38 5.85 10.24 -10.24
N ALA A 39 6.27 11.50 -10.20
CA ALA A 39 6.98 12.14 -11.31
C ALA A 39 8.41 11.61 -11.49
N ALA A 40 9.04 11.12 -10.43
CA ALA A 40 10.40 10.58 -10.45
C ALA A 40 10.49 9.12 -10.89
N PHE A 41 9.39 8.35 -10.83
CA PHE A 41 9.39 6.98 -11.34
C PHE A 41 9.51 6.94 -12.87
N ASP A 42 10.56 6.29 -13.33
CA ASP A 42 10.75 5.95 -14.73
C ASP A 42 10.21 4.55 -15.06
N SER A 43 10.52 4.04 -16.26
CA SER A 43 10.13 2.70 -16.68
C SER A 43 11.05 1.59 -16.16
N THR A 44 12.05 1.92 -15.33
CA THR A 44 13.09 0.98 -14.91
C THR A 44 12.70 0.30 -13.59
N PRO A 45 12.49 -1.03 -13.57
CA PRO A 45 12.07 -1.74 -12.36
C PRO A 45 13.24 -2.03 -11.42
N ILE A 46 13.72 -1.00 -10.70
CA ILE A 46 14.82 -1.12 -9.73
C ILE A 46 14.25 -1.49 -8.35
N PHE A 47 14.70 -2.61 -7.77
CA PHE A 47 14.09 -3.18 -6.55
C PHE A 47 13.91 -2.17 -5.39
N ILE A 48 14.86 -1.27 -5.19
CA ILE A 48 14.83 -0.26 -4.11
C ILE A 48 13.62 0.67 -4.21
N TYR A 49 13.06 0.89 -5.40
CA TYR A 49 11.90 1.76 -5.65
C TYR A 49 10.61 1.25 -5.02
N LEU A 50 10.57 -0.03 -4.61
CA LEU A 50 9.36 -0.60 -4.02
C LEU A 50 8.94 0.17 -2.77
N ALA A 51 9.89 0.57 -1.90
CA ALA A 51 9.56 1.37 -0.71
C ALA A 51 8.87 2.69 -1.09
N GLY A 52 9.44 3.44 -2.04
CA GLY A 52 8.86 4.69 -2.54
C GLY A 52 7.48 4.50 -3.17
N LEU A 53 7.30 3.45 -3.99
CA LEU A 53 6.02 3.13 -4.62
C LEU A 53 4.93 2.85 -3.58
N THR A 54 5.30 2.17 -2.49
CA THR A 54 4.35 1.81 -1.44
C THR A 54 3.89 3.01 -0.63
N GLY A 55 4.83 3.89 -0.22
CA GLY A 55 4.49 5.11 0.50
C GLY A 55 3.65 6.08 -0.32
N MET A 56 3.99 6.24 -1.60
CA MET A 56 3.21 7.02 -2.56
C MET A 56 1.79 6.45 -2.74
N LEU A 57 1.64 5.14 -2.97
CA LEU A 57 0.33 4.53 -3.16
C LEU A 57 -0.52 4.54 -1.89
N GLU A 58 0.07 4.35 -0.72
CA GLU A 58 -0.61 4.48 0.57
C GLU A 58 -1.16 5.90 0.73
N THR A 59 -0.35 6.91 0.39
CA THR A 59 -0.77 8.31 0.44
C THR A 59 -1.94 8.59 -0.49
N PHE A 60 -1.83 8.29 -1.79
CA PHE A 60 -2.91 8.57 -2.73
C PHE A 60 -4.21 7.82 -2.39
N THR A 61 -4.11 6.56 -1.96
CA THR A 61 -5.32 5.77 -1.62
C THR A 61 -5.98 6.23 -0.33
N THR A 62 -5.19 6.69 0.66
CA THR A 62 -5.71 7.25 1.92
C THR A 62 -6.42 8.57 1.66
N LEU A 63 -5.77 9.49 0.94
CA LEU A 63 -6.36 10.78 0.58
C LEU A 63 -7.59 10.61 -0.32
N GLU A 64 -7.61 9.63 -1.26
CA GLU A 64 -8.78 9.36 -2.11
C GLU A 64 -10.02 9.03 -1.26
N ARG A 65 -9.81 8.33 -0.14
CA ARG A 65 -10.87 7.89 0.77
C ARG A 65 -11.33 9.01 1.70
N GLU A 66 -10.42 9.87 2.14
CA GLU A 66 -10.69 10.90 3.15
C GLU A 66 -11.22 12.22 2.56
N THR A 67 -10.86 12.55 1.31
CA THR A 67 -11.35 13.78 0.69
C THR A 67 -12.87 13.75 0.48
N SER A 68 -13.53 14.86 0.81
CA SER A 68 -14.94 15.10 0.50
C SER A 68 -15.14 15.71 -0.90
N ASP A 69 -14.11 16.35 -1.48
CA ASP A 69 -14.18 16.99 -2.80
C ASP A 69 -14.18 15.94 -3.94
N PRO A 70 -15.24 15.87 -4.77
CA PRO A 70 -15.29 14.98 -5.92
C PRO A 70 -14.18 15.24 -6.96
N ARG A 71 -13.72 16.48 -7.15
CA ARG A 71 -12.67 16.82 -8.12
C ARG A 71 -11.33 16.29 -7.65
N GLU A 72 -10.96 16.56 -6.40
CA GLU A 72 -9.78 15.99 -5.76
C GLU A 72 -9.81 14.46 -5.78
N ARG A 73 -10.94 13.84 -5.42
CA ARG A 73 -11.11 12.38 -5.48
C ARG A 73 -10.84 11.84 -6.87
N LYS A 74 -11.31 12.51 -7.94
CA LYS A 74 -11.05 12.11 -9.33
C LYS A 74 -9.57 12.24 -9.70
N ALA A 75 -8.89 13.29 -9.24
CA ALA A 75 -7.46 13.48 -9.47
C ALA A 75 -6.63 12.38 -8.78
N LEU A 76 -6.89 12.12 -7.49
CA LEU A 76 -6.23 11.07 -6.71
C LEU A 76 -6.46 9.68 -7.33
N ARG A 77 -7.68 9.39 -7.81
CA ARG A 77 -7.96 8.17 -8.60
C ARG A 77 -7.06 8.03 -9.81
N GLY A 78 -6.82 9.13 -10.53
CA GLY A 78 -5.90 9.19 -11.66
C GLY A 78 -4.47 8.85 -11.25
N GLN A 79 -4.00 9.45 -10.16
CA GLN A 79 -2.66 9.23 -9.59
C GLN A 79 -2.47 7.80 -9.09
N THR A 80 -3.43 7.25 -8.32
CA THR A 80 -3.45 5.84 -7.90
C THR A 80 -3.41 4.90 -9.11
N ARG A 81 -4.15 5.18 -10.18
CA ARG A 81 -4.11 4.34 -11.40
C ARG A 81 -2.74 4.38 -12.08
N ARG A 82 -2.09 5.54 -12.13
CA ARG A 82 -0.73 5.68 -12.67
C ARG A 82 0.28 4.91 -11.81
N GLY A 83 0.27 5.13 -10.48
CA GLY A 83 1.14 4.39 -9.55
C GLY A 83 0.93 2.87 -9.61
N LEU A 84 -0.31 2.40 -9.72
CA LEU A 84 -0.61 0.97 -9.90
C LEU A 84 -0.12 0.40 -11.23
N ARG A 85 0.02 1.24 -12.27
CA ARG A 85 0.61 0.82 -13.55
C ARG A 85 2.12 0.60 -13.39
N VAL A 86 2.81 1.51 -12.72
CA VAL A 86 4.23 1.37 -12.37
C VAL A 86 4.44 0.13 -11.51
N LEU A 87 3.71 -0.01 -10.41
CA LEU A 87 3.83 -1.19 -9.54
C LEU A 87 3.48 -2.52 -10.26
N ARG A 88 2.57 -2.49 -11.25
CA ARG A 88 2.27 -3.68 -12.06
C ARG A 88 3.46 -4.09 -12.93
N MET A 89 4.14 -3.12 -13.54
CA MET A 89 5.36 -3.37 -14.32
C MET A 89 6.43 -4.01 -13.44
N PHE A 90 6.64 -3.48 -12.24
CA PHE A 90 7.52 -4.07 -11.23
C PHE A 90 7.12 -5.51 -10.90
N ALA A 91 5.85 -5.76 -10.59
CA ALA A 91 5.35 -7.10 -10.27
C ALA A 91 5.46 -8.13 -11.41
N ARG A 92 5.67 -7.68 -12.65
CA ARG A 92 5.96 -8.57 -13.79
C ARG A 92 7.41 -9.06 -13.76
N VAL A 93 8.35 -8.16 -13.46
CA VAL A 93 9.79 -8.43 -13.48
C VAL A 93 10.29 -8.98 -12.14
N LEU A 94 9.78 -8.45 -11.03
CA LEU A 94 10.21 -8.75 -9.66
C LEU A 94 9.09 -9.52 -8.94
N PRO A 95 9.19 -10.86 -8.79
CA PRO A 95 8.13 -11.67 -8.23
C PRO A 95 7.69 -11.25 -6.81
N PHE A 96 8.62 -10.78 -5.98
CA PHE A 96 8.33 -10.32 -4.63
C PHE A 96 7.45 -9.04 -4.59
N ALA A 97 7.34 -8.29 -5.68
CA ALA A 97 6.43 -7.14 -5.78
C ALA A 97 4.98 -7.56 -6.08
N ARG A 98 4.71 -8.82 -6.41
CA ARG A 98 3.36 -9.31 -6.77
C ARG A 98 2.36 -9.21 -5.61
N PRO A 99 2.70 -9.59 -4.35
CA PRO A 99 1.82 -9.37 -3.22
C PRO A 99 1.56 -7.88 -2.96
N ARG A 100 2.58 -7.03 -3.05
CA ARG A 100 2.45 -5.58 -2.91
C ARG A 100 1.51 -4.97 -3.95
N PHE A 101 1.61 -5.41 -5.21
CA PHE A 101 0.66 -5.03 -6.24
C PHE A 101 -0.77 -5.47 -5.90
N ALA A 102 -0.96 -6.69 -5.39
CA ALA A 102 -2.26 -7.18 -4.98
C ALA A 102 -2.84 -6.35 -3.82
N LEU A 103 -2.02 -5.99 -2.83
CA LEU A 103 -2.39 -5.16 -1.69
C LEU A 103 -3.00 -3.83 -2.16
N PHE A 104 -2.23 -3.02 -2.90
CA PHE A 104 -2.68 -1.70 -3.34
C PHE A 104 -3.77 -1.75 -4.40
N LYS A 105 -3.77 -2.76 -5.29
CA LYS A 105 -4.87 -2.95 -6.24
C LYS A 105 -6.17 -3.23 -5.48
N GLY A 106 -6.13 -4.06 -4.44
CA GLY A 106 -7.31 -4.35 -3.64
C GLY A 106 -7.77 -3.14 -2.84
N ILE A 107 -6.87 -2.37 -2.21
CA ILE A 107 -7.20 -1.11 -1.52
C ILE A 107 -7.94 -0.15 -2.47
N ALA A 108 -7.43 0.03 -3.69
CA ALA A 108 -8.04 0.88 -4.70
C ALA A 108 -9.37 0.34 -5.26
N LEU A 109 -9.64 -0.97 -5.15
CA LEU A 109 -10.94 -1.55 -5.51
C LEU A 109 -11.95 -1.36 -4.38
N ASP A 110 -11.51 -1.63 -3.15
CA ASP A 110 -12.33 -1.56 -1.96
C ASP A 110 -12.83 -0.14 -1.67
N GLY A 111 -11.93 0.86 -1.70
CA GLY A 111 -12.29 2.27 -1.57
C GLY A 111 -13.22 2.83 -2.67
N ARG A 112 -13.57 1.99 -3.65
CA ARG A 112 -14.52 2.31 -4.74
C ARG A 112 -15.76 1.42 -4.69
N GLY A 113 -16.04 0.79 -3.55
CA GLY A 113 -17.20 -0.07 -3.32
C GLY A 113 -17.10 -1.45 -3.96
N ARG A 114 -15.93 -1.86 -4.46
CA ARG A 114 -15.72 -3.17 -5.12
C ARG A 114 -15.10 -4.20 -4.19
N THR A 115 -15.55 -4.26 -2.94
CA THR A 115 -15.01 -5.10 -1.86
C THR A 115 -14.89 -6.58 -2.23
N ARG A 116 -15.89 -7.16 -2.90
CA ARG A 116 -15.81 -8.57 -3.37
C ARG A 116 -14.65 -8.78 -4.36
N SER A 117 -14.39 -7.81 -5.23
CA SER A 117 -13.24 -7.86 -6.16
C SER A 117 -11.93 -7.65 -5.42
N ALA A 118 -11.89 -6.73 -4.45
CA ALA A 118 -10.72 -6.48 -3.62
C ALA A 118 -10.29 -7.74 -2.85
N ARG A 119 -11.24 -8.41 -2.18
CA ARG A 119 -11.03 -9.67 -1.46
C ARG A 119 -10.41 -10.74 -2.35
N ARG A 120 -10.93 -10.97 -3.55
CA ARG A 120 -10.33 -11.94 -4.51
C ARG A 120 -8.88 -11.60 -4.86
N VAL A 121 -8.58 -10.31 -5.05
CA VAL A 121 -7.22 -9.85 -5.34
C VAL A 121 -6.31 -10.07 -4.14
N TRP A 122 -6.75 -9.70 -2.94
CA TRP A 122 -5.98 -9.90 -1.71
C TRP A 122 -5.74 -11.37 -1.41
N SER A 123 -6.75 -12.24 -1.49
CA SER A 123 -6.57 -13.68 -1.26
C SER A 123 -5.56 -14.31 -2.24
N ARG A 124 -5.52 -13.86 -3.50
CA ARG A 124 -4.50 -14.31 -4.47
C ARG A 124 -3.11 -13.76 -4.11
N GLY A 125 -3.03 -12.52 -3.65
CA GLY A 125 -1.79 -11.94 -3.13
C GLY A 125 -1.27 -12.70 -1.92
N LEU A 126 -2.17 -13.06 -0.99
CA LEU A 126 -1.84 -13.71 0.26
C LEU A 126 -1.18 -15.07 0.01
N ARG A 127 -1.77 -15.89 -0.85
CA ARG A 127 -1.16 -17.18 -1.25
C ARG A 127 0.26 -17.02 -1.80
N ARG A 128 0.53 -15.93 -2.52
CA ARG A 128 1.87 -15.64 -3.06
C ARG A 128 2.84 -15.15 -1.98
N ALA A 129 2.36 -14.31 -1.05
CA ALA A 129 3.17 -13.83 0.06
C ALA A 129 3.59 -14.99 0.97
N ALA A 130 2.62 -15.81 1.39
CA ALA A 130 2.85 -16.98 2.23
C ALA A 130 3.79 -17.99 1.58
N ALA A 131 3.56 -18.34 0.30
CA ALA A 131 4.42 -19.29 -0.43
C ALA A 131 5.86 -18.78 -0.63
N ALA A 132 6.09 -17.46 -0.57
CA ALA A 132 7.40 -16.85 -0.75
C ALA A 132 8.04 -16.39 0.58
N GLY A 133 7.41 -16.66 1.73
CA GLY A 133 7.90 -16.21 3.03
C GLY A 133 7.96 -14.69 3.21
N LEU A 134 7.13 -13.94 2.48
CA LEU A 134 7.10 -12.47 2.54
C LEU A 134 6.23 -12.00 3.70
N ILE A 135 6.76 -12.10 4.92
CA ILE A 135 6.03 -11.94 6.19
C ILE A 135 5.32 -10.58 6.28
N TRP A 136 5.97 -9.48 5.89
CA TRP A 136 5.32 -8.15 5.90
C TRP A 136 4.12 -8.10 4.95
N ASP A 137 4.25 -8.64 3.74
CA ASP A 137 3.17 -8.64 2.75
C ASP A 137 2.02 -9.56 3.18
N GLU A 138 2.34 -10.69 3.80
CA GLU A 138 1.37 -11.62 4.38
C GLU A 138 0.55 -10.95 5.49
N GLY A 139 1.21 -10.28 6.43
CA GLY A 139 0.54 -9.56 7.51
C GLY A 139 -0.39 -8.47 7.00
N MET A 140 0.09 -7.65 6.07
CA MET A 140 -0.69 -6.56 5.48
C MET A 140 -1.90 -7.06 4.68
N LEU A 141 -1.78 -8.20 3.97
CA LEU A 141 -2.89 -8.77 3.22
C LEU A 141 -3.93 -9.42 4.13
N ASN A 142 -3.49 -10.05 5.24
CA ASN A 142 -4.39 -10.54 6.27
C ASN A 142 -5.16 -9.39 6.95
N ASP A 143 -4.50 -8.28 7.31
CA ASP A 143 -5.18 -7.08 7.84
C ASP A 143 -6.31 -6.59 6.91
N ARG A 144 -6.04 -6.50 5.60
CA ARG A 144 -7.08 -6.10 4.63
C ARG A 144 -8.22 -7.11 4.52
N LEU A 145 -7.92 -8.41 4.55
CA LEU A 145 -8.95 -9.43 4.53
C LEU A 145 -9.80 -9.40 5.81
N ALA A 146 -9.18 -9.22 6.98
CA ALA A 146 -9.87 -9.03 8.26
C ALA A 146 -10.83 -7.84 8.22
N ARG A 147 -10.36 -6.65 7.82
CA ARG A 147 -11.18 -5.43 7.74
C ARG A 147 -12.37 -5.53 6.77
N SER A 148 -12.27 -6.41 5.78
CA SER A 148 -13.34 -6.63 4.80
C SER A 148 -14.29 -7.78 5.15
N ALA A 149 -13.98 -8.55 6.21
CA ALA A 149 -14.80 -9.66 6.66
C ALA A 149 -15.95 -9.14 7.55
N ARG A 150 -16.95 -10.00 7.78
CA ARG A 150 -18.03 -9.68 8.72
C ARG A 150 -17.44 -9.56 10.13
N HIS A 151 -17.77 -8.48 10.82
CA HIS A 151 -17.37 -8.26 12.20
C HIS A 151 -17.76 -9.44 13.11
N GLY A 152 -16.86 -9.87 13.98
CA GLY A 152 -17.01 -11.01 14.88
C GLY A 152 -17.03 -12.39 14.20
N SER A 153 -16.76 -12.48 12.89
CA SER A 153 -16.73 -13.79 12.20
C SER A 153 -15.44 -14.58 12.48
N ILE A 154 -15.51 -15.90 12.31
CA ILE A 154 -14.34 -16.78 12.38
C ILE A 154 -13.29 -16.37 11.33
N GLU A 155 -13.75 -15.99 10.13
CA GLU A 155 -12.87 -15.49 9.07
C GLU A 155 -12.11 -14.22 9.50
N GLN A 156 -12.80 -13.25 10.10
CA GLN A 156 -12.16 -12.03 10.59
C GLN A 156 -11.09 -12.37 11.63
N ARG A 157 -11.44 -13.17 12.65
CA ARG A 157 -10.50 -13.55 13.72
C ARG A 157 -9.26 -14.26 13.18
N GLY A 158 -9.43 -15.26 12.32
CA GLY A 158 -8.30 -15.98 11.73
C GLY A 158 -7.35 -15.07 10.95
N HIS A 159 -7.88 -14.08 10.23
CA HIS A 159 -7.03 -13.09 9.55
C HIS A 159 -6.38 -12.09 10.52
N VAL A 160 -7.06 -11.67 11.59
CA VAL A 160 -6.46 -10.81 12.64
C VAL A 160 -5.30 -11.54 13.31
N ASP A 161 -5.50 -12.80 13.72
CA ASP A 161 -4.48 -13.60 14.41
C ASP A 161 -3.27 -13.79 13.50
N ARG A 162 -3.49 -14.16 12.23
CA ARG A 162 -2.38 -14.31 11.29
C ARG A 162 -1.65 -13.00 11.00
N ALA A 163 -2.36 -11.88 10.88
CA ALA A 163 -1.73 -10.57 10.70
C ALA A 163 -0.86 -10.21 11.92
N ARG A 164 -1.37 -10.46 13.14
CA ARG A 164 -0.66 -10.23 14.38
C ARG A 164 0.64 -11.02 14.46
N GLU A 165 0.58 -12.33 14.21
CA GLU A 165 1.77 -13.20 14.20
C GLU A 165 2.84 -12.67 13.23
N CYS A 166 2.44 -12.29 12.01
CA CYS A 166 3.36 -11.73 11.02
C CYS A 166 4.03 -10.44 11.52
N PHE A 167 3.26 -9.52 12.11
CA PHE A 167 3.78 -8.24 12.57
C PHE A 167 4.65 -8.37 13.83
N GLU A 168 4.27 -9.25 14.77
CA GLU A 168 5.06 -9.57 15.96
C GLU A 168 6.43 -10.14 15.59
N GLN A 169 6.47 -11.08 14.63
CA GLN A 169 7.72 -11.72 14.18
C GLN A 169 8.76 -10.72 13.65
N ILE A 170 8.32 -9.62 13.04
CA ILE A 170 9.22 -8.62 12.44
C ILE A 170 9.29 -7.30 13.22
N GLY A 171 8.65 -7.23 14.40
CA GLY A 171 8.61 -6.01 15.22
C GLY A 171 7.90 -4.82 14.56
N ALA A 172 6.87 -5.06 13.73
CA ALA A 172 6.11 -4.02 13.06
C ALA A 172 5.07 -3.37 14.00
N ILE A 173 5.56 -2.64 15.01
CA ILE A 173 4.76 -2.07 16.10
C ILE A 173 3.64 -1.15 15.58
N TYR A 174 3.96 -0.28 14.60
CA TYR A 174 2.97 0.63 14.01
C TYR A 174 1.79 -0.12 13.38
N GLU A 175 2.07 -1.20 12.64
CA GLU A 175 1.05 -2.05 12.03
C GLU A 175 0.27 -2.84 13.09
N MET A 176 0.90 -3.28 14.17
CA MET A 176 0.21 -3.90 15.31
C MET A 176 -0.79 -2.96 15.97
N ASP A 177 -0.41 -1.69 16.20
CA ASP A 177 -1.31 -0.70 16.81
C ASP A 177 -2.52 -0.43 15.91
N ARG A 178 -2.31 -0.30 14.60
CA ARG A 178 -3.41 -0.18 13.64
C ARG A 178 -4.30 -1.41 13.59
N LEU A 179 -3.74 -2.60 13.77
CA LEU A 179 -4.52 -3.84 13.76
C LEU A 179 -5.47 -3.92 14.95
N ARG A 180 -5.12 -3.34 16.11
CA ARG A 180 -6.00 -3.28 17.30
C ARG A 180 -7.28 -2.46 17.07
N GLU A 181 -7.27 -1.56 16.10
CA GLU A 181 -8.46 -0.80 15.68
C GLU A 181 -9.45 -1.66 14.87
N VAL A 182 -9.04 -2.84 14.40
CA VAL A 182 -9.94 -3.82 13.78
C VAL A 182 -10.73 -4.48 14.91
N ARG A 183 -11.78 -3.79 15.35
CA ARG A 183 -12.81 -4.37 16.21
C ARG A 183 -13.70 -5.25 15.36
#